data_AF-A0A6J5BYB9-F1
#
_entry.id   AF-A0A6J5BYB9-F1
#
_cell.length_a   1.000
_cell.length_b   1.000
_cell.length_c   1.000
_cell.angle_alpha   90.00
_cell.angle_beta   90.00
_cell.angle_gamma   90.00
#
_symmetry.space_group_name_H-M   'P 1'
#
loop_
_entity.id
_entity.type
_entity.pdbx_description
1 polymer ?
#
loop_
_entity_poly.entity_id
_entity_poly.type
_entity_poly.pdbx_seq_one_letter_code
_entity_poly.pdbx_strand_id
1 'polypeptide(L)' 'MIERRVRIIAEAFHPAAGGVFRSASAAELAPQLRAYRGHRIYLFDGPHYVSTRLVQELLGLEQPPG' A
#
# COMPACT_ATOMS: atom_id res chain seq x y z
N MET A 1 27.49 12.56 14.97
CA MET A 1 26.49 12.93 13.95
C MET A 1 25.31 11.97 14.06
N ILE A 2 24.14 12.43 14.50
CA ILE A 2 22.94 11.57 14.55
C ILE A 2 22.39 11.50 13.13
N GLU A 3 22.53 10.35 12.47
CA GLU A 3 21.87 10.10 11.19
C GLU A 3 20.35 10.11 11.38
N ARG A 4 19.67 11.10 10.80
CA ARG A 4 18.20 11.11 10.73
C ARG A 4 17.74 10.01 9.78
N ARG A 5 17.37 8.87 10.33
CA ARG A 5 16.75 7.76 9.60
C ARG A 5 15.30 8.09 9.27
N VAL A 6 15.06 8.61 8.08
CA VAL A 6 13.71 8.82 7.55
C VAL A 6 13.08 7.47 7.20
N ARG A 7 11.82 7.29 7.58
CA ARG A 7 10.98 6.13 7.20
C ARG A 7 9.76 6.64 6.47
N ILE A 8 9.35 5.92 5.44
CA ILE A 8 8.18 6.25 4.63
C ILE A 8 7.13 5.21 4.91
N ILE A 9 5.95 5.68 5.31
CA ILE A 9 4.78 4.83 5.54
C ILE A 9 3.80 5.15 4.42
N ALA A 10 3.48 4.16 3.60
CA ALA A 10 2.38 4.22 2.65
C ALA A 10 1.10 3.73 3.34
N GLU A 11 -0.01 4.41 3.11
CA GLU A 11 -1.31 4.05 3.68
C GLU A 11 -2.04 3.13 2.69
N ALA A 12 -2.38 1.91 3.12
CA ALA A 12 -3.10 0.95 2.31
C ALA A 12 -4.62 1.13 2.36
N PHE A 13 -5.10 2.29 2.81
CA PHE A 13 -6.52 2.54 3.05
C PHE A 13 -6.94 3.91 2.55
N HIS A 14 -8.23 4.04 2.27
CA HIS A 14 -8.88 5.30 1.96
C HIS A 14 -10.13 5.50 2.79
N PRO A 15 -10.49 6.75 3.12
CA PRO A 15 -11.79 7.08 3.65
C PRO A 15 -12.89 6.63 2.69
N ALA A 16 -13.97 6.10 3.24
CA ALA A 16 -15.21 5.80 2.54
C ALA A 16 -16.36 6.62 3.16
N ALA A 17 -17.51 6.62 2.47
CA ALA A 17 -18.70 7.31 2.97
C ALA A 17 -19.12 6.76 4.34
N GLY A 18 -19.58 7.63 5.24
CA GLY A 18 -20.05 7.24 6.58
C GLY A 18 -18.95 7.05 7.62
N GLY A 19 -17.74 7.58 7.39
CA GLY A 19 -16.66 7.57 8.39
C GLY A 19 -15.95 6.22 8.54
N VAL A 20 -16.21 5.29 7.61
CA VAL A 20 -15.50 4.00 7.54
C VAL A 20 -14.29 4.10 6.62
N PHE A 21 -13.39 3.13 6.72
CA PHE A 21 -12.21 3.01 5.87
C PHE A 21 -12.28 1.73 5.06
N ARG A 22 -11.81 1.80 3.81
CA ARG A 22 -11.67 0.64 2.92
C ARG A 22 -10.21 0.47 2.50
N SER A 23 -9.87 -0.72 2.02
CA SER A 23 -8.58 -0.95 1.35
C SER A 23 -8.42 -0.03 0.14
N ALA A 24 -7.19 0.44 -0.07
CA ALA A 24 -6.76 1.02 -1.33
C ALA A 24 -6.67 -0.08 -2.40
N SER A 25 -7.09 0.24 -3.61
CA SER A 25 -6.84 -0.60 -4.79
C SER A 25 -5.38 -0.54 -5.22
N ALA A 26 -4.94 -1.49 -6.05
CA ALA A 26 -3.59 -1.44 -6.62
C ALA A 26 -3.33 -0.15 -7.40
N ALA A 27 -4.34 0.37 -8.12
CA ALA A 27 -4.25 1.61 -8.87
C ALA A 27 -4.06 2.86 -7.97
N GLU A 28 -4.62 2.84 -6.76
CA GLU A 28 -4.49 3.91 -5.77
C GLU A 28 -3.16 3.83 -5.00
N LEU A 29 -2.70 2.60 -4.69
CA LEU A 29 -1.50 2.38 -3.88
C LEU A 29 -0.20 2.44 -4.70
N ALA A 30 -0.20 1.95 -5.95
CA ALA A 30 1.01 1.89 -6.77
C ALA A 30 1.68 3.27 -7.02
N PRO A 31 0.95 4.39 -7.25
CA PRO A 31 1.55 5.71 -7.35
C PRO A 31 2.34 6.12 -6.09
N GLN A 32 1.83 5.84 -4.90
CA GLN A 32 2.51 6.14 -3.64
C GLN A 32 3.83 5.37 -3.53
N LEU A 33 3.80 4.07 -3.85
CA LEU A 33 5.00 3.21 -3.83
C LEU A 33 6.05 3.67 -4.85
N ARG A 34 5.62 4.06 -6.05
CA ARG A 34 6.51 4.56 -7.10
C ARG A 34 7.14 5.91 -6.75
N ALA A 35 6.40 6.81 -6.12
CA ALA A 35 6.90 8.14 -5.74
C ALA A 35 8.12 8.07 -4.80
N TYR A 36 8.23 7.00 -4.02
CA TYR A 36 9.30 6.79 -3.04
C TYR A 36 10.24 5.63 -3.38
N ARG A 37 10.30 5.24 -4.66
CA ARG A 37 11.22 4.19 -5.12
C ARG A 37 12.66 4.53 -4.73
N GLY A 38 13.40 3.54 -4.22
CA GLY A 38 14.76 3.72 -3.71
C GLY A 38 14.85 3.96 -2.20
N HIS A 39 13.71 4.21 -1.53
CA HIS A 39 13.62 4.22 -0.08
C HIS A 39 13.01 2.92 0.45
N ARG A 40 13.28 2.60 1.73
CA ARG A 40 12.57 1.53 2.43
C ARG A 40 11.18 2.03 2.84
N ILE A 41 10.16 1.52 2.17
CA ILE A 41 8.74 1.83 2.41
C ILE A 41 8.14 0.77 3.33
N TYR A 42 7.33 1.20 4.28
CA TYR A 42 6.50 0.37 5.14
C TYR A 42 5.04 0.61 4.74
N LEU A 43 4.24 -0.44 4.67
CA LEU A 43 2.82 -0.33 4.35
C LEU A 43 2.02 -0.45 5.65
N PHE A 44 1.13 0.51 5.90
CA PHE A 44 0.23 0.44 7.05
C PHE A 44 -0.98 -0.45 6.72
N ASP A 45 -1.13 -1.54 7.47
CA ASP A 45 -2.12 -2.60 7.20
C ASP A 45 -3.22 -2.73 8.26
N GLY A 46 -3.29 -1.89 9.30
CA GLY A 46 -4.34 -2.03 10.33
C GLY A 46 -5.70 -1.53 9.83
N PRO A 47 -6.81 -2.33 9.89
CA PRO A 47 -6.99 -3.58 10.61
C PRO A 47 -6.66 -4.85 9.82
N HIS A 48 -6.69 -4.84 8.46
CA HIS A 48 -6.12 -5.82 7.51
C HIS A 48 -6.50 -5.38 6.08
N TYR A 49 -5.86 -4.34 5.55
CA TYR A 49 -6.18 -3.76 4.24
C TYR A 49 -5.44 -4.37 3.06
N VAL A 50 -4.36 -5.10 3.32
CA VAL A 50 -3.42 -5.65 2.34
C VAL A 50 -3.67 -7.14 2.18
N SER A 51 -4.54 -7.49 1.22
CA SER A 51 -4.80 -8.89 0.87
C SER A 51 -3.71 -9.47 -0.04
N THR A 52 -3.61 -10.80 -0.08
CA THR A 52 -2.75 -11.51 -1.05
C THR A 52 -3.04 -11.07 -2.49
N ARG A 53 -4.33 -10.87 -2.81
CA ARG A 53 -4.75 -10.39 -4.13
C ARG A 53 -4.20 -9.00 -4.43
N LEU A 54 -4.27 -8.06 -3.48
CA LEU A 54 -3.70 -6.72 -3.66
C LEU A 54 -2.19 -6.80 -3.91
N VAL A 55 -1.48 -7.66 -3.19
CA VAL A 55 -0.04 -7.87 -3.40
C VAL A 55 0.23 -8.42 -4.81
N GLN A 56 -0.53 -9.40 -5.27
CA GLN A 56 -0.39 -9.96 -6.62
C GLN A 56 -0.66 -8.91 -7.70
N GLU A 57 -1.72 -8.11 -7.56
CA GLU A 57 -2.05 -7.01 -8.47
C GLU A 57 -0.92 -5.96 -8.52
N LEU A 58 -0.31 -5.62 -7.38
CA LEU A 58 0.83 -4.69 -7.32
C LEU A 58 2.10 -5.25 -7.99
N LEU A 59 2.30 -6.57 -7.91
CA LEU A 59 3.43 -7.25 -8.53
C LEU A 59 3.20 -7.52 -10.03
N GLY A 60 2.02 -7.24 -10.56
CA GLY A 60 1.64 -7.58 -11.93
C GLY A 60 1.59 -9.09 -12.17
N LEU A 61 1.37 -9.89 -11.13
CA LEU A 61 1.19 -11.33 -11.25
C LEU A 61 -0.23 -11.58 -11.76
N GLU A 62 -0.35 -12.24 -12.92
CA GLU A 62 -1.64 -12.65 -13.47
C GLU A 62 -2.41 -13.46 -12.42
N GLN A 63 -3.70 -13.14 -12.26
CA GLN A 63 -4.58 -13.94 -11.41
C GLN A 63 -4.84 -15.27 -12.11
N PRO A 64 -4.64 -16.44 -11.46
CA PRO A 64 -5.17 -17.68 -12.02
C PRO A 64 -6.70 -17.55 -12.16
N PRO A 65 -7.29 -18.04 -13.26
CA PRO A 65 -8.74 -17.99 -13.41
C PRO A 65 -9.40 -18.75 -12.25
N GLY A 66 -10.39 -18.10 -11.62
CA GLY A 66 -11.21 -18.68 -10.56
C GLY A 66 -12.29 -19.61 -11.07
#